data_AF-A0A256XFE6-F1
#
_entry.id   AF-A0A256XFE6-F1
#
_cell.length_a   1.000
_cell.length_b   1.000
_cell.length_c   1.000
_cell.angle_alpha   90.00
_cell.angle_beta   90.00
_cell.angle_gamma   90.00
#
_symmetry.space_group_name_H-M   'P 1'
#
loop_
_entity.id
_entity.type
_entity.pdbx_description
1 polymer ?
#
loop_
_entity_poly.entity_id
_entity_poly.type
_entity_poly.pdbx_seq_one_letter_code
_entity_poly.pdbx_strand_id
1 'polypeptide(L)'
;MSSQQAYLAQIGGVPVLVLKEGTQRAFGKEAMRINIMVAKAIAEVMKATLGPKGMDKMLIDSLGDITITNDGATILDEMDVQHPVAKLLVEVAKTQDDEVGDGTTTAVVLAGALLEEAEKLLEKNIHPTVIISGYRRALDIVTDHLRKMAIPVRRDDTEMLKKIAMTAMHGKAAEGVREYFANLAVKAILQVAEQRGDVWVADLDNVQIVKKHGGSLLDTQLVYGIVIDKEVVHAAMPKRIVNAKIALLDCPLEVEKPEIDAEIRIQSPDQIKAFLEEEENILKGYVERLRSVGANVVLTTKGIDDIAQYYLAKAGILAVRRVKRSDIEKLVRATGGRLVTNIEDVMESDLGYAGLVEERRVGDEKMVFVENCKNPRAVSILIRGGFERLVDEAERNLIDALSVVSDIVEEPFIVPGGGACEVEVAKIVRQYSAKIGGREQYAFEAFANALEVVPKTLAENAGLDAIDIITELRQVHESKDDGWKYGINVFTGKVSDMIALDIIEP
;
A
#
# COMPACT_ATOMS: atom_id res chain seq x y z
N MET A 1 23.96 -10.82 -35.43
CA MET A 1 25.42 -10.68 -35.35
C MET A 1 25.76 -9.19 -35.47
N SER A 2 25.70 -8.45 -34.36
CA SER A 2 26.12 -7.05 -34.31
C SER A 2 27.51 -6.96 -33.68
N SER A 3 28.37 -6.19 -34.33
CA SER A 3 29.78 -6.00 -34.00
C SER A 3 29.98 -5.49 -32.57
N GLN A 4 30.52 -6.35 -31.71
CA GLN A 4 31.19 -5.98 -30.47
C GLN A 4 32.55 -5.36 -30.84
N GLN A 5 32.74 -4.05 -30.64
CA GLN A 5 34.07 -3.45 -30.65
C GLN A 5 34.28 -2.62 -29.39
N ALA A 6 35.22 -3.08 -28.55
CA ALA A 6 35.78 -2.31 -27.47
C ALA A 6 36.46 -1.05 -28.04
N TYR A 7 36.20 0.10 -27.43
CA TYR A 7 36.73 1.39 -27.88
C TYR A 7 38.24 1.47 -27.58
N LEU A 8 39.06 1.49 -28.63
CA LEU A 8 40.50 1.76 -28.55
C LEU A 8 40.74 3.26 -28.71
N ALA A 9 40.86 3.97 -27.60
CA ALA A 9 41.37 5.35 -27.63
C ALA A 9 42.91 5.29 -27.70
N GLN A 10 43.50 5.90 -28.74
CA GLN A 10 44.95 6.07 -28.84
C GLN A 10 45.36 7.41 -28.23
N ILE A 11 46.08 7.36 -27.11
CA ILE A 11 46.92 8.47 -26.64
C ILE A 11 48.37 7.97 -26.76
N GLY A 12 49.14 8.52 -27.70
CA GLY A 12 50.57 8.19 -27.86
C GLY A 12 50.88 6.81 -28.45
N GLY A 13 49.96 6.18 -29.20
CA GLY A 13 50.23 4.94 -29.93
C GLY A 13 50.15 3.64 -29.11
N VAL A 14 49.82 3.72 -27.81
CA VAL A 14 49.51 2.55 -26.98
C VAL A 14 47.98 2.39 -26.91
N PRO A 15 47.42 1.22 -27.23
CA PRO A 15 45.98 0.97 -27.05
C PRO A 15 45.61 1.02 -25.56
N VAL A 16 44.82 2.01 -25.15
CA VAL A 16 44.32 2.13 -23.78
C VAL A 16 42.95 1.46 -23.70
N LEU A 17 42.85 0.41 -22.88
CA LEU A 17 41.59 -0.25 -22.57
C LEU A 17 40.84 0.58 -21.52
N VAL A 18 39.92 1.44 -21.97
CA VAL A 18 39.20 2.38 -21.09
C VAL A 18 38.08 1.71 -20.30
N LEU A 19 37.45 0.68 -20.88
CA LEU A 19 36.34 -0.05 -20.27
C LEU A 19 36.66 -1.54 -20.26
N LYS A 20 36.19 -2.23 -19.21
CA LYS A 20 36.34 -3.68 -19.08
C LYS A 20 35.69 -4.39 -20.27
N GLU A 21 36.29 -5.49 -20.69
CA GLU A 21 35.73 -6.37 -21.70
C GLU A 21 34.34 -6.87 -21.26
N GLY A 22 33.37 -6.87 -22.18
CA GLY A 22 31.96 -7.15 -21.87
C GLY A 22 31.11 -5.92 -21.48
N THR A 23 31.71 -4.73 -21.32
CA THR A 23 30.95 -3.50 -21.07
C THR A 23 30.13 -3.11 -22.30
N GLN A 24 28.80 -3.04 -22.14
CA GLN A 24 27.90 -2.51 -23.17
C GLN A 24 27.75 -1.00 -22.99
N ARG A 25 27.82 -0.24 -24.08
CA ARG A 25 27.66 1.21 -24.05
C ARG A 25 26.93 1.70 -25.30
N ALA A 26 25.80 2.37 -25.10
CA ALA A 26 25.09 3.10 -26.13
C ALA A 26 25.31 4.62 -25.93
N PHE A 27 25.26 5.40 -27.01
CA PHE A 27 25.49 6.85 -26.96
C PHE A 27 24.38 7.64 -27.68
N GLY A 28 24.19 8.88 -27.23
CA GLY A 28 23.37 9.88 -27.93
C GLY A 28 21.97 9.38 -28.27
N LYS A 29 21.58 9.52 -29.54
CA LYS A 29 20.23 9.15 -30.04
C LYS A 29 19.93 7.67 -29.90
N GLU A 30 20.92 6.79 -30.05
CA GLU A 30 20.73 5.35 -29.95
C GLU A 30 20.38 4.94 -28.51
N ALA A 31 21.11 5.48 -27.53
CA ALA A 31 20.79 5.25 -26.11
C ALA A 31 19.38 5.75 -25.76
N MET A 32 19.01 6.95 -26.22
CA MET A 32 17.67 7.50 -26.00
C MET A 32 16.59 6.61 -26.62
N ARG A 33 16.79 6.13 -27.84
CA ARG A 33 15.85 5.25 -28.53
C ARG A 33 15.66 3.92 -27.80
N ILE A 34 16.74 3.28 -27.37
CA ILE A 34 16.67 2.02 -26.59
C ILE A 34 15.92 2.25 -25.29
N ASN A 35 16.24 3.33 -24.58
CA ASN A 35 15.59 3.68 -23.32
C ASN A 35 14.07 3.89 -23.50
N ILE A 36 13.67 4.66 -24.51
CA ILE A 36 12.25 4.92 -24.81
C ILE A 36 11.55 3.63 -25.24
N MET A 37 12.18 2.82 -26.09
CA MET A 37 11.61 1.54 -26.55
C MET A 37 11.29 0.62 -25.36
N VAL A 38 12.18 0.51 -24.37
CA VAL A 38 11.94 -0.30 -23.17
C VAL A 38 10.78 0.25 -22.36
N ALA A 39 10.73 1.57 -22.14
CA ALA A 39 9.64 2.20 -21.40
C ALA A 39 8.28 1.99 -22.09
N LYS A 40 8.24 2.14 -23.42
CA LYS A 40 7.04 1.87 -24.23
C LYS A 40 6.60 0.42 -24.13
N ALA A 41 7.54 -0.53 -24.21
CA ALA A 41 7.21 -1.95 -24.11
C ALA A 41 6.57 -2.30 -22.76
N ILE A 42 7.08 -1.74 -21.67
CA ILE A 42 6.52 -1.95 -20.33
C ILE A 42 5.16 -1.30 -20.21
N ALA A 43 5.02 -0.04 -20.61
CA ALA A 43 3.74 0.65 -20.63
C ALA A 43 2.68 -0.12 -21.43
N GLU A 44 3.05 -0.68 -22.59
CA GLU A 44 2.14 -1.49 -23.41
C GLU A 44 1.68 -2.78 -22.71
N VAL A 45 2.58 -3.45 -21.98
CA VAL A 45 2.21 -4.59 -21.14
C VAL A 45 1.20 -4.16 -20.08
N MET A 46 1.40 -3.00 -19.45
CA MET A 46 0.55 -2.48 -18.39
C MET A 46 -0.81 -1.97 -18.88
N LYS A 47 -0.93 -1.46 -20.11
CA LYS A 47 -2.20 -0.90 -20.63
C LYS A 47 -3.40 -1.83 -20.46
N ALA A 48 -3.22 -3.13 -20.66
CA ALA A 48 -4.30 -4.10 -20.59
C ALA A 48 -4.93 -4.27 -19.19
N THR A 49 -4.30 -3.77 -18.12
CA THR A 49 -4.85 -3.83 -16.75
C THR A 49 -5.63 -2.57 -16.38
N LEU A 50 -5.53 -1.49 -17.17
CA LEU A 50 -6.10 -0.19 -16.81
C LEU A 50 -7.63 -0.17 -16.90
N GLY A 51 -8.27 0.27 -15.81
CA GLY A 51 -9.69 0.61 -15.75
C GLY A 51 -10.64 -0.56 -15.46
N PRO A 52 -11.96 -0.30 -15.40
CA PRO A 52 -12.96 -1.30 -14.97
C PRO A 52 -13.11 -2.53 -15.88
N LYS A 53 -12.60 -2.45 -17.12
CA LYS A 53 -12.56 -3.54 -18.10
C LYS A 53 -11.13 -4.04 -18.36
N GLY A 54 -10.17 -3.59 -17.56
CA GLY A 54 -8.82 -4.13 -17.54
C GLY A 54 -8.82 -5.60 -17.12
N MET A 55 -7.89 -6.37 -17.64
CA MET A 55 -7.77 -7.81 -17.41
C MET A 55 -6.56 -8.10 -16.52
N ASP A 56 -6.74 -9.03 -15.59
CA ASP A 56 -5.69 -9.50 -14.69
C ASP A 56 -4.54 -10.19 -15.45
N LYS A 57 -3.35 -10.13 -14.88
CA LYS A 57 -2.18 -10.86 -15.37
C LYS A 57 -1.87 -12.03 -14.46
N MET A 58 -1.52 -13.16 -15.07
CA MET A 58 -0.93 -14.31 -14.39
C MET A 58 0.58 -14.25 -14.57
N LEU A 59 1.29 -14.15 -13.46
CA LEU A 59 2.75 -14.12 -13.37
C LEU A 59 3.20 -15.43 -12.75
N ILE A 60 4.24 -16.02 -13.34
CA ILE A 60 4.84 -17.27 -12.87
C ILE A 60 6.32 -16.99 -12.67
N ASP A 61 6.79 -17.13 -11.45
CA ASP A 61 8.17 -16.88 -11.10
C ASP A 61 9.09 -18.07 -11.51
N SER A 62 10.38 -17.95 -11.21
CA SER A 62 11.35 -19.01 -11.51
C SER A 62 11.19 -20.28 -10.66
N LEU A 63 10.51 -20.19 -9.50
CA LEU A 63 10.25 -21.30 -8.59
C LEU A 63 8.92 -22.01 -8.89
N GLY A 64 8.07 -21.41 -9.73
CA GLY A 64 6.75 -21.91 -10.11
C GLY A 64 5.60 -21.33 -9.25
N ASP A 65 5.87 -20.33 -8.41
CA ASP A 65 4.87 -19.59 -7.68
C ASP A 65 4.05 -18.74 -8.66
N ILE A 66 2.73 -18.73 -8.45
CA ILE A 66 1.76 -18.12 -9.37
C ILE A 66 1.06 -16.97 -8.67
N THR A 67 1.28 -15.76 -9.18
CA THR A 67 0.60 -14.54 -8.76
C THR A 67 -0.38 -14.12 -9.83
N ILE A 68 -1.66 -13.95 -9.47
CA ILE A 68 -2.68 -13.39 -10.36
C ILE A 68 -3.09 -12.05 -9.75
N THR A 69 -2.98 -10.97 -10.53
CA THR A 69 -3.25 -9.62 -10.02
C THR A 69 -3.61 -8.67 -11.15
N ASN A 70 -4.40 -7.65 -10.81
CA ASN A 70 -4.62 -6.47 -11.65
C ASN A 70 -3.68 -5.29 -11.29
N ASP A 71 -3.15 -5.29 -10.07
CA ASP A 71 -2.37 -4.18 -9.55
C ASP A 71 -1.04 -3.98 -10.30
N GLY A 72 -0.83 -2.74 -10.73
CA GLY A 72 0.31 -2.37 -11.54
C GLY A 72 1.64 -2.43 -10.82
N ALA A 73 1.68 -2.08 -9.53
CA ALA A 73 2.89 -2.13 -8.72
C ALA A 73 3.34 -3.58 -8.49
N THR A 74 2.41 -4.44 -8.11
CA THR A 74 2.64 -5.90 -7.96
C THR A 74 3.13 -6.52 -9.25
N ILE A 75 2.51 -6.21 -10.40
CA ILE A 75 2.93 -6.77 -11.69
C ILE A 75 4.38 -6.43 -12.00
N LEU A 76 4.76 -5.18 -11.77
CA LEU A 76 6.10 -4.69 -12.07
C LEU A 76 7.16 -5.20 -11.09
N ASP A 77 6.79 -5.46 -9.83
CA ASP A 77 7.71 -6.03 -8.83
C ASP A 77 8.00 -7.51 -9.08
N GLU A 78 6.97 -8.27 -9.47
CA GLU A 78 7.09 -9.70 -9.82
C GLU A 78 7.78 -9.92 -11.17
N MET A 79 7.78 -8.92 -12.05
CA MET A 79 8.50 -8.97 -13.32
C MET A 79 10.02 -8.84 -13.10
N ASP A 80 10.79 -9.87 -13.46
CA ASP A 80 12.26 -9.81 -13.47
C ASP A 80 12.78 -8.88 -14.59
N VAL A 81 12.82 -7.58 -14.31
CA VAL A 81 13.26 -6.56 -15.25
C VAL A 81 14.76 -6.26 -15.14
N GLN A 82 15.49 -6.55 -16.22
CA GLN A 82 16.94 -6.38 -16.26
C GLN A 82 17.38 -4.96 -16.66
N HIS A 83 16.59 -4.28 -17.51
CA HIS A 83 16.99 -2.99 -18.07
C HIS A 83 16.82 -1.83 -17.05
N PRO A 84 17.79 -0.89 -16.91
CA PRO A 84 17.70 0.17 -15.90
C PRO A 84 16.45 1.06 -16.00
N VAL A 85 16.00 1.39 -17.22
CA VAL A 85 14.77 2.18 -17.42
C VAL A 85 13.53 1.44 -16.94
N ALA A 86 13.52 0.11 -17.05
CA ALA A 86 12.43 -0.69 -16.51
C ALA A 86 12.36 -0.58 -14.99
N LYS A 87 13.51 -0.65 -14.32
CA LYS A 87 13.61 -0.46 -12.86
C LYS A 87 13.13 0.93 -12.42
N LEU A 88 13.43 1.97 -13.20
CA LEU A 88 12.88 3.32 -12.94
C LEU A 88 11.34 3.35 -13.03
N LEU A 89 10.74 2.61 -13.97
CA LEU A 89 9.27 2.51 -14.05
C LEU A 89 8.67 1.70 -12.89
N VAL A 90 9.37 0.65 -12.42
CA VAL A 90 9.00 -0.07 -11.20
C VAL A 90 9.00 0.89 -10.00
N GLU A 91 10.05 1.72 -9.86
CA GLU A 91 10.14 2.71 -8.79
C GLU A 91 9.00 3.76 -8.86
N VAL A 92 8.62 4.19 -10.07
CA VAL A 92 7.46 5.09 -10.26
C VAL A 92 6.17 4.42 -9.78
N ALA A 93 5.93 3.16 -10.14
CA ALA A 93 4.74 2.43 -9.72
C ALA A 93 4.72 2.22 -8.20
N LYS A 94 5.85 1.84 -7.59
CA LYS A 94 5.97 1.66 -6.13
C LYS A 94 5.76 2.96 -5.37
N THR A 95 6.33 4.07 -5.84
CA THR A 95 6.14 5.37 -5.18
C THR A 95 4.69 5.81 -5.25
N GLN A 96 4.00 5.54 -6.38
CA GLN A 96 2.58 5.82 -6.51
C GLN A 96 1.73 4.97 -5.57
N ASP A 97 2.07 3.68 -5.43
CA ASP A 97 1.42 2.72 -4.53
C ASP A 97 1.59 3.13 -3.06
N ASP A 98 2.82 3.47 -2.65
CA ASP A 98 3.14 3.85 -1.27
C ASP A 98 2.48 5.19 -0.85
N GLU A 99 2.30 6.13 -1.77
CA GLU A 99 1.80 7.48 -1.46
C GLU A 99 0.27 7.60 -1.53
N VAL A 100 -0.39 6.94 -2.50
CA VAL A 100 -1.86 7.07 -2.71
C VAL A 100 -2.58 5.74 -2.95
N GLY A 101 -1.86 4.63 -3.10
CA GLY A 101 -2.40 3.29 -3.35
C GLY A 101 -2.99 3.04 -4.74
N ASP A 102 -3.65 4.01 -5.38
CA ASP A 102 -4.23 3.85 -6.72
C ASP A 102 -3.44 4.58 -7.83
N GLY A 103 -3.76 4.29 -9.08
CA GLY A 103 -3.17 4.94 -10.25
C GLY A 103 -1.77 4.42 -10.61
N THR A 104 -1.31 3.33 -10.00
CA THR A 104 -0.01 2.69 -10.29
C THR A 104 0.16 2.38 -11.79
N THR A 105 -0.88 1.79 -12.40
CA THR A 105 -0.92 1.51 -13.83
C THR A 105 -0.96 2.81 -14.65
N THR A 106 -1.77 3.78 -14.24
CA THR A 106 -1.91 5.09 -14.92
C THR A 106 -0.57 5.81 -15.00
N ALA A 107 0.18 5.86 -13.90
CA ALA A 107 1.49 6.51 -13.83
C ALA A 107 2.49 5.90 -14.83
N VAL A 108 2.53 4.57 -14.93
CA VAL A 108 3.44 3.85 -15.84
C VAL A 108 3.03 4.03 -17.30
N VAL A 109 1.73 3.92 -17.59
CA VAL A 109 1.19 4.11 -18.95
C VAL A 109 1.43 5.54 -19.43
N LEU A 110 1.20 6.53 -18.58
CA LEU A 110 1.44 7.94 -18.89
C LEU A 110 2.93 8.22 -19.09
N ALA A 111 3.82 7.66 -18.26
CA ALA A 111 5.26 7.79 -18.44
C ALA A 111 5.73 7.23 -19.79
N GLY A 112 5.20 6.07 -20.20
CA GLY A 112 5.46 5.50 -21.52
C GLY A 112 4.96 6.39 -22.66
N ALA A 113 3.74 6.95 -22.54
CA ALA A 113 3.16 7.84 -23.54
C ALA A 113 3.92 9.17 -23.68
N LEU A 114 4.36 9.77 -22.57
CA LEU A 114 5.17 10.98 -22.56
C LEU A 114 6.50 10.78 -23.30
N LEU A 115 7.14 9.62 -23.12
CA LEU A 115 8.37 9.24 -23.79
C LEU A 115 8.15 8.93 -25.28
N GLU A 116 7.02 8.31 -25.64
CA GLU A 116 6.63 8.10 -27.04
C GLU A 116 6.41 9.42 -27.78
N GLU A 117 5.71 10.38 -27.17
CA GLU A 117 5.53 11.70 -27.78
C GLU A 117 6.85 12.48 -27.85
N ALA A 118 7.74 12.31 -26.85
CA ALA A 118 9.07 12.89 -26.88
C ALA A 118 9.94 12.32 -28.01
N GLU A 119 9.83 11.02 -28.32
CA GLU A 119 10.55 10.38 -29.43
C GLU A 119 10.23 11.06 -30.76
N LYS A 120 8.96 11.38 -31.03
CA LYS A 120 8.51 12.10 -32.24
C LYS A 120 9.14 13.48 -32.36
N LEU A 121 9.39 14.16 -31.23
CA LEU A 121 10.07 15.46 -31.21
C LEU A 121 11.58 15.34 -31.43
N LEU A 122 12.20 14.28 -30.89
CA LEU A 122 13.62 13.97 -31.10
C LEU A 122 13.91 13.65 -32.57
N GLU A 123 13.00 12.96 -33.26
CA GLU A 123 13.08 12.71 -34.71
C GLU A 123 13.04 14.01 -35.52
N LYS A 124 12.26 15.00 -35.06
CA LYS A 124 12.24 16.37 -35.62
C LYS A 124 13.48 17.20 -35.24
N ASN A 125 14.48 16.61 -34.59
CA ASN A 125 15.71 17.26 -34.13
C ASN A 125 15.47 18.40 -33.11
N ILE A 126 14.42 18.30 -32.31
CA ILE A 126 14.23 19.18 -31.15
C ILE A 126 15.17 18.69 -30.03
N HIS A 127 15.90 19.62 -29.41
CA HIS A 127 16.86 19.28 -28.36
C HIS A 127 16.13 18.78 -27.09
N PRO A 128 16.60 17.70 -26.42
CA PRO A 128 15.94 17.14 -25.23
C PRO A 128 15.62 18.15 -24.13
N THR A 129 16.53 19.11 -23.89
CA THR A 129 16.34 20.19 -22.90
C THR A 129 15.08 21.03 -23.16
N VAL A 130 14.74 21.27 -24.43
CA VAL A 130 13.53 22.04 -24.79
C VAL A 130 12.27 21.21 -24.51
N ILE A 131 12.33 19.90 -24.78
CA ILE A 131 11.22 18.98 -24.48
C ILE A 131 10.98 18.92 -22.97
N ILE A 132 12.06 18.71 -22.18
CA ILE A 132 11.98 18.65 -20.71
C ILE A 132 11.47 19.98 -20.12
N SER A 133 11.96 21.13 -20.62
CA SER A 133 11.48 22.46 -20.21
C SER A 133 9.99 22.63 -20.49
N GLY A 134 9.55 22.25 -21.70
CA GLY A 134 8.15 22.31 -22.10
C GLY A 134 7.25 21.42 -21.23
N TYR A 135 7.66 20.17 -20.99
CA TYR A 135 6.91 19.24 -20.15
C TYR A 135 6.79 19.71 -18.70
N ARG A 136 7.86 20.25 -18.11
CA ARG A 136 7.81 20.81 -16.74
C ARG A 136 6.85 21.98 -16.63
N ARG A 137 6.88 22.90 -17.59
CA ARG A 137 5.94 24.04 -17.61
C ARG A 137 4.50 23.62 -17.87
N ALA A 138 4.29 22.59 -18.69
CA ALA A 138 2.96 22.01 -18.89
C ALA A 138 2.45 21.38 -17.59
N LEU A 139 3.30 20.64 -16.86
CA LEU A 139 2.97 20.07 -15.55
C LEU A 139 2.51 21.14 -14.55
N ASP A 140 3.25 22.25 -14.43
CA ASP A 140 2.86 23.35 -13.53
C ASP A 140 1.44 23.88 -13.83
N ILE A 141 1.10 24.03 -15.12
CA ILE A 141 -0.22 24.50 -15.57
C ILE A 141 -1.30 23.45 -15.26
N VAL A 142 -1.00 22.17 -15.47
CA VAL A 142 -1.92 21.07 -15.19
C VAL A 142 -2.24 21.00 -13.70
N THR A 143 -1.22 20.98 -12.84
CA THR A 143 -1.40 20.91 -11.38
C THR A 143 -2.21 22.09 -10.83
N ASP A 144 -1.94 23.30 -11.33
CA ASP A 144 -2.71 24.49 -10.97
C ASP A 144 -4.17 24.43 -11.43
N HIS A 145 -4.44 23.76 -12.55
CA HIS A 145 -5.80 23.59 -13.07
C HIS A 145 -6.57 22.50 -12.31
N LEU A 146 -5.92 21.35 -12.04
CA LEU A 146 -6.51 20.27 -11.24
C LEU A 146 -6.97 20.77 -9.87
N ARG A 147 -6.15 21.57 -9.17
CA ARG A 147 -6.54 22.20 -7.90
C ARG A 147 -7.75 23.13 -7.99
N LYS A 148 -8.01 23.73 -9.16
CA LYS A 148 -9.16 24.63 -9.37
C LYS A 148 -10.43 23.88 -9.75
N MET A 149 -10.31 22.76 -10.46
CA MET A 149 -11.45 21.92 -10.84
C MET A 149 -11.88 20.97 -9.72
N ALA A 150 -10.97 20.68 -8.78
CA ALA A 150 -11.21 19.78 -7.66
C ALA A 150 -12.40 20.24 -6.82
N ILE A 151 -13.26 19.29 -6.45
CA ILE A 151 -14.51 19.53 -5.76
C ILE A 151 -14.29 19.26 -4.27
N PRO A 152 -14.58 20.22 -3.37
CA PRO A 152 -14.42 19.99 -1.95
C PRO A 152 -15.46 18.98 -1.45
N VAL A 153 -15.01 18.01 -0.65
CA VAL A 153 -15.85 16.99 0.00
C VAL A 153 -15.84 17.20 1.51
N ARG A 154 -16.90 16.74 2.17
CA ARG A 154 -16.95 16.70 3.62
C ARG A 154 -16.31 15.40 4.12
N ARG A 155 -15.35 15.51 5.04
CA ARG A 155 -14.68 14.37 5.66
C ARG A 155 -15.62 13.42 6.40
N ASP A 156 -16.77 13.91 6.86
CA ASP A 156 -17.79 13.12 7.55
C ASP A 156 -18.87 12.53 6.63
N ASP A 157 -18.77 12.75 5.32
CA ASP A 157 -19.71 12.19 4.34
C ASP A 157 -19.36 10.73 4.02
N THR A 158 -19.87 9.83 4.86
CA THR A 158 -19.64 8.40 4.72
C THR A 158 -20.14 7.82 3.40
N GLU A 159 -21.18 8.40 2.79
CA GLU A 159 -21.70 7.88 1.53
C GLU A 159 -20.78 8.27 0.37
N MET A 160 -20.24 9.49 0.40
CA MET A 160 -19.26 9.93 -0.59
C MET A 160 -17.96 9.14 -0.49
N LEU A 161 -17.43 8.93 0.72
CA LEU A 161 -16.23 8.12 0.92
C LEU A 161 -16.40 6.68 0.43
N LYS A 162 -17.60 6.10 0.61
CA LYS A 162 -17.91 4.76 0.07
C LYS A 162 -17.87 4.74 -1.46
N LYS A 163 -18.45 5.74 -2.12
CA LYS A 163 -18.45 5.83 -3.59
C LYS A 163 -17.03 5.90 -4.16
N ILE A 164 -16.16 6.63 -3.48
CA ILE A 164 -14.76 6.77 -3.90
C ILE A 164 -14.00 5.45 -3.67
N ALA A 165 -14.14 4.83 -2.49
CA ALA A 165 -13.60 3.50 -2.23
C ALA A 165 -14.12 2.43 -3.23
N MET A 166 -15.40 2.53 -3.63
CA MET A 166 -15.98 1.65 -4.65
C MET A 166 -15.37 1.88 -6.03
N THR A 167 -14.97 3.11 -6.37
CA THR A 167 -14.32 3.44 -7.65
C THR A 167 -12.94 2.77 -7.74
N ALA A 168 -12.12 2.87 -6.70
CA ALA A 168 -10.79 2.25 -6.63
C ALA A 168 -10.79 0.70 -6.75
N MET A 169 -11.92 0.07 -6.41
CA MET A 169 -12.10 -1.39 -6.49
C MET A 169 -12.78 -1.89 -7.77
N HIS A 170 -13.10 -1.02 -8.73
CA HIS A 170 -13.71 -1.46 -10.00
C HIS A 170 -12.74 -2.28 -10.86
N GLY A 171 -13.26 -3.30 -11.56
CA GLY A 171 -12.49 -4.11 -12.50
C GLY A 171 -11.60 -5.19 -11.88
N LYS A 172 -11.66 -5.37 -10.55
CA LYS A 172 -10.84 -6.34 -9.80
C LYS A 172 -11.66 -7.55 -9.33
N ALA A 173 -11.00 -8.65 -8.96
CA ALA A 173 -11.63 -9.95 -8.64
C ALA A 173 -12.69 -9.91 -7.51
N ALA A 174 -12.73 -8.84 -6.71
CA ALA A 174 -13.67 -8.65 -5.60
C ALA A 174 -14.93 -7.82 -5.95
N GLU A 175 -15.26 -7.61 -7.23
CA GLU A 175 -16.37 -6.74 -7.67
C GLU A 175 -17.71 -7.06 -6.97
N GLY A 176 -18.01 -8.34 -6.75
CA GLY A 176 -19.25 -8.79 -6.10
C GLY A 176 -19.38 -8.42 -4.61
N VAL A 177 -18.29 -8.05 -3.93
CA VAL A 177 -18.27 -7.66 -2.51
C VAL A 177 -17.81 -6.23 -2.27
N ARG A 178 -17.62 -5.43 -3.33
CA ARG A 178 -17.03 -4.08 -3.26
C ARG A 178 -17.74 -3.17 -2.26
N GLU A 179 -19.07 -3.21 -2.22
CA GLU A 179 -19.86 -2.31 -1.37
C GLU A 179 -19.63 -2.66 0.10
N TYR A 180 -19.51 -3.95 0.41
CA TYR A 180 -19.19 -4.41 1.75
C TYR A 180 -17.78 -3.97 2.15
N PHE A 181 -16.78 -4.13 1.27
CA PHE A 181 -15.40 -3.71 1.55
C PHE A 181 -15.25 -2.20 1.66
N ALA A 182 -15.93 -1.41 0.82
CA ALA A 182 -15.95 0.04 0.91
C ALA A 182 -16.52 0.50 2.26
N ASN A 183 -17.60 -0.14 2.72
CA ASN A 183 -18.16 0.12 4.04
C ASN A 183 -17.16 -0.19 5.18
N LEU A 184 -16.36 -1.25 5.05
CA LEU A 184 -15.34 -1.61 6.05
C LEU A 184 -14.16 -0.63 6.04
N ALA A 185 -13.65 -0.28 4.85
CA ALA A 185 -12.54 0.66 4.67
C ALA A 185 -12.88 2.03 5.26
N VAL A 186 -14.04 2.58 4.93
CA VAL A 186 -14.50 3.88 5.47
C VAL A 186 -14.63 3.85 6.98
N LYS A 187 -15.19 2.78 7.56
CA LYS A 187 -15.29 2.65 9.03
C LYS A 187 -13.92 2.52 9.69
N ALA A 188 -12.98 1.81 9.07
CA ALA A 188 -11.64 1.64 9.60
C ALA A 188 -10.88 2.97 9.59
N ILE A 189 -10.86 3.68 8.45
CA ILE A 189 -10.15 4.96 8.31
C ILE A 189 -10.73 6.03 9.23
N LEU A 190 -12.05 6.21 9.25
CA LEU A 190 -12.68 7.20 10.14
C LEU A 190 -12.43 6.92 11.63
N GLN A 191 -12.18 5.66 12.00
CA GLN A 191 -11.87 5.27 13.37
C GLN A 191 -10.39 5.56 13.74
N VAL A 192 -9.46 5.41 12.79
CA VAL A 192 -8.02 5.69 13.02
C VAL A 192 -7.63 7.14 12.72
N ALA A 193 -8.48 7.88 12.00
CA ALA A 193 -8.25 9.27 11.64
C ALA A 193 -8.07 10.14 12.90
N GLU A 194 -6.96 10.86 12.95
CA GLU A 194 -6.60 11.73 14.06
C GLU A 194 -6.42 13.16 13.58
N GLN A 195 -7.03 14.11 14.29
CA GLN A 195 -6.70 15.51 14.09
C GLN A 195 -5.41 15.85 14.85
N ARG A 196 -4.34 16.16 14.11
CA ARG A 196 -3.04 16.60 14.63
C ARG A 196 -2.86 18.09 14.36
N GLY A 197 -3.35 18.92 15.29
CA GLY A 197 -3.39 20.37 15.09
C GLY A 197 -4.46 20.74 14.05
N ASP A 198 -4.04 21.40 12.97
CA ASP A 198 -4.93 21.84 11.89
C ASP A 198 -5.06 20.79 10.75
N VAL A 199 -4.25 19.73 10.78
CA VAL A 199 -4.19 18.69 9.75
C VAL A 199 -4.83 17.41 10.26
N TRP A 200 -5.62 16.76 9.41
CA TRP A 200 -6.12 15.41 9.64
C TRP A 200 -5.10 14.42 9.08
N VAL A 201 -4.79 13.39 9.85
CA VAL A 201 -3.86 12.33 9.44
C VAL A 201 -4.56 11.00 9.62
N ALA A 202 -4.55 10.18 8.57
CA ALA A 202 -5.20 8.88 8.50
C ALA A 202 -4.17 7.77 8.23
N ASP A 203 -3.24 7.61 9.15
CA ASP A 203 -2.12 6.69 8.99
C ASP A 203 -2.56 5.21 8.90
N LEU A 204 -2.37 4.63 7.70
CA LEU A 204 -2.71 3.26 7.32
C LEU A 204 -2.01 2.21 8.18
N ASP A 205 -0.84 2.52 8.77
CA ASP A 205 -0.14 1.59 9.66
C ASP A 205 -0.96 1.25 10.91
N ASN A 206 -1.99 2.05 11.23
CA ASN A 206 -2.91 1.78 12.33
C ASN A 206 -4.04 0.81 11.95
N VAL A 207 -4.18 0.46 10.67
CA VAL A 207 -5.13 -0.56 10.20
C VAL A 207 -4.35 -1.86 9.97
N GLN A 208 -4.57 -2.87 10.81
CA GLN A 208 -3.98 -4.18 10.64
C GLN A 208 -4.83 -5.01 9.67
N ILE A 209 -4.21 -5.60 8.66
CA ILE A 209 -4.88 -6.60 7.82
C ILE A 209 -4.40 -7.98 8.26
N VAL A 210 -5.35 -8.86 8.58
CA VAL A 210 -5.06 -10.25 8.93
C VAL A 210 -5.80 -11.15 7.96
N LYS A 211 -5.05 -11.98 7.24
CA LYS A 211 -5.59 -12.91 6.25
C LYS A 211 -5.72 -14.31 6.81
N LYS A 212 -6.90 -14.93 6.64
CA LYS A 212 -7.12 -16.35 6.92
C LYS A 212 -8.03 -17.00 5.90
N HIS A 213 -7.52 -18.03 5.23
CA HIS A 213 -8.30 -18.84 4.31
C HIS A 213 -9.44 -19.60 5.01
N GLY A 214 -10.47 -19.92 4.24
CA GLY A 214 -11.73 -20.51 4.69
C GLY A 214 -12.85 -19.46 4.83
N GLY A 215 -14.09 -19.90 4.60
CA GLY A 215 -15.27 -19.03 4.59
C GLY A 215 -15.45 -18.28 3.25
N SER A 216 -16.27 -17.24 3.29
CA SER A 216 -16.57 -16.34 2.17
C SER A 216 -15.89 -14.99 2.37
N LEU A 217 -15.70 -14.22 1.28
CA LEU A 217 -15.27 -12.81 1.37
C LEU A 217 -16.21 -11.96 2.22
N LEU A 218 -17.50 -12.30 2.27
CA LEU A 218 -18.50 -11.64 3.12
C LEU A 218 -18.33 -11.94 4.61
N ASP A 219 -17.57 -12.97 4.99
CA ASP A 219 -17.25 -13.25 6.40
C ASP A 219 -16.11 -12.36 6.91
N THR A 220 -15.54 -11.51 6.05
CA THR A 220 -14.53 -10.51 6.43
C THR A 220 -15.13 -9.55 7.45
N GLN A 221 -14.40 -9.23 8.51
CA GLN A 221 -14.93 -8.41 9.61
C GLN A 221 -13.95 -7.32 10.05
N LEU A 222 -14.48 -6.15 10.39
CA LEU A 222 -13.77 -5.09 11.10
C LEU A 222 -13.82 -5.35 12.60
N VAL A 223 -12.66 -5.49 13.21
CA VAL A 223 -12.45 -5.68 14.63
C VAL A 223 -11.98 -4.35 15.22
N TYR A 224 -12.77 -3.81 16.16
CA TYR A 224 -12.43 -2.60 16.93
C TYR A 224 -11.40 -2.94 18.02
N GLY A 225 -10.17 -3.21 17.57
CA GLY A 225 -9.02 -3.63 18.34
C GLY A 225 -8.05 -4.42 17.47
N ILE A 226 -7.26 -5.33 18.04
CA ILE A 226 -6.18 -6.02 17.33
C ILE A 226 -6.38 -7.54 17.32
N VAL A 227 -6.12 -8.16 16.16
CA VAL A 227 -6.11 -9.62 15.99
C VAL A 227 -4.66 -10.11 15.95
N ILE A 228 -4.34 -11.03 16.85
CA ILE A 228 -2.98 -11.58 16.96
C ILE A 228 -3.02 -13.01 16.44
N ASP A 229 -2.22 -13.26 15.40
CA ASP A 229 -2.04 -14.59 14.80
C ASP A 229 -1.12 -15.49 15.65
N LYS A 230 -1.53 -15.71 16.89
CA LYS A 230 -0.87 -16.53 17.90
C LYS A 230 -1.90 -17.17 18.82
N GLU A 231 -1.48 -18.26 19.45
CA GLU A 231 -2.26 -18.95 20.48
C GLU A 231 -1.84 -18.52 21.89
N VAL A 232 -2.72 -18.75 22.86
CA VAL A 232 -2.38 -18.63 24.28
C VAL A 232 -1.42 -19.75 24.65
N VAL A 233 -0.32 -19.38 25.30
CA VAL A 233 0.86 -20.24 25.47
C VAL A 233 0.61 -21.54 26.23
N HIS A 234 -0.27 -21.52 27.25
CA HIS A 234 -0.53 -22.67 28.10
C HIS A 234 -2.02 -23.03 28.10
N ALA A 235 -2.33 -24.33 27.99
CA ALA A 235 -3.70 -24.84 27.95
C ALA A 235 -4.55 -24.56 29.21
N ALA A 236 -3.93 -24.34 30.37
CA ALA A 236 -4.60 -24.07 31.64
C ALA A 236 -4.88 -22.57 31.86
N MET A 237 -4.38 -21.70 30.97
CA MET A 237 -4.71 -20.28 31.00
C MET A 237 -6.16 -20.07 30.54
N PRO A 238 -6.83 -19.01 31.05
CA PRO A 238 -8.15 -18.65 30.55
C PRO A 238 -8.06 -18.33 29.06
N LYS A 239 -9.03 -18.83 28.29
CA LYS A 239 -9.16 -18.53 26.86
C LYS A 239 -10.01 -17.30 26.58
N ARG A 240 -10.69 -16.77 27.60
CA ARG A 240 -11.56 -15.61 27.51
C ARG A 240 -11.47 -14.78 28.78
N ILE A 241 -11.21 -13.48 28.63
CA ILE A 241 -11.14 -12.51 29.72
C ILE A 241 -12.02 -11.31 29.36
N VAL A 242 -12.94 -10.97 30.28
CA VAL A 242 -13.78 -9.77 30.19
C VAL A 242 -13.16 -8.68 31.05
N ASN A 243 -13.18 -7.42 30.58
CA ASN A 243 -12.47 -6.30 31.20
C ASN A 243 -10.97 -6.59 31.37
N ALA A 244 -10.31 -6.85 30.25
CA ALA A 244 -8.90 -7.11 30.20
C ALA A 244 -8.08 -5.86 30.54
N LYS A 245 -7.13 -6.04 31.46
CA LYS A 245 -6.02 -5.17 31.81
C LYS A 245 -4.75 -5.78 31.21
N ILE A 246 -4.28 -5.19 30.11
CA ILE A 246 -3.29 -5.77 29.21
C ILE A 246 -1.90 -5.17 29.50
N ALA A 247 -0.94 -6.02 29.85
CA ALA A 247 0.48 -5.65 29.89
C ALA A 247 1.12 -5.90 28.51
N LEU A 248 1.73 -4.86 27.94
CA LEU A 248 2.44 -4.90 26.66
C LEU A 248 3.94 -4.83 26.93
N LEU A 249 4.66 -5.91 26.62
CA LEU A 249 6.06 -6.08 27.02
C LEU A 249 6.98 -6.26 25.81
N ASP A 250 8.16 -5.64 25.85
CA ASP A 250 9.28 -5.88 24.93
C ASP A 250 10.46 -6.59 25.63
N CYS A 251 10.17 -7.39 26.65
CA CYS A 251 11.15 -8.19 27.39
C CYS A 251 10.74 -9.67 27.45
N PRO A 252 11.70 -10.60 27.51
CA PRO A 252 11.40 -12.00 27.77
C PRO A 252 10.93 -12.20 29.21
N LEU A 253 10.06 -13.18 29.43
CA LEU A 253 9.77 -13.71 30.77
C LEU A 253 10.64 -14.97 30.97
N GLU A 254 11.95 -14.76 30.95
CA GLU A 254 12.99 -15.78 31.04
C GLU A 254 14.09 -15.28 31.99
N VAL A 255 14.93 -16.19 32.49
CA VAL A 255 16.08 -15.78 33.31
C VAL A 255 17.13 -15.16 32.39
N GLU A 256 17.35 -13.85 32.55
CA GLU A 256 18.30 -13.12 31.72
C GLU A 256 19.74 -13.41 32.14
N LYS A 257 20.61 -13.50 31.13
CA LYS A 257 22.05 -13.61 31.35
C LYS A 257 22.64 -12.20 31.40
N PRO A 258 23.59 -11.93 32.30
CA PRO A 258 24.27 -10.64 32.33
C PRO A 258 25.02 -10.38 31.03
N GLU A 259 25.16 -9.10 30.65
CA GLU A 259 25.92 -8.70 29.45
C GLU A 259 27.42 -8.99 29.55
N ILE A 260 27.94 -9.10 30.78
CA ILE A 260 29.30 -9.54 31.04
C ILE A 260 29.39 -11.06 31.08
N ASP A 261 30.49 -11.62 30.59
CA ASP A 261 30.77 -13.05 30.67
C ASP A 261 30.81 -13.50 32.15
N ALA A 262 29.72 -14.12 32.59
CA ALA A 262 29.57 -14.65 33.93
C ALA A 262 29.35 -16.17 33.86
N GLU A 263 30.15 -16.91 34.63
CA GLU A 263 30.02 -18.35 34.77
C GLU A 263 29.78 -18.73 36.22
N ILE A 264 28.80 -19.60 36.44
CA ILE A 264 28.49 -20.12 37.77
C ILE A 264 29.31 -21.39 37.99
N ARG A 265 30.18 -21.37 39.02
CA ARG A 265 31.01 -22.53 39.39
C ARG A 265 30.39 -23.27 40.57
N ILE A 266 29.77 -24.40 40.27
CA ILE A 266 29.13 -25.27 41.24
C ILE A 266 30.19 -26.15 41.93
N GLN A 267 30.32 -26.02 43.24
CA GLN A 267 31.28 -26.75 44.09
C GLN A 267 30.62 -27.82 44.97
N SER A 268 29.29 -27.79 45.12
CA SER A 268 28.54 -28.79 45.89
C SER A 268 27.17 -29.09 45.27
N PRO A 269 26.59 -30.29 45.51
CA PRO A 269 25.24 -30.62 45.06
C PRO A 269 24.15 -29.66 45.57
N ASP A 270 24.30 -29.13 46.79
CA ASP A 270 23.32 -28.20 47.37
C ASP A 270 23.24 -26.87 46.59
N GLN A 271 24.35 -26.43 45.99
CA GLN A 271 24.38 -25.23 45.16
C GLN A 271 23.59 -25.41 43.85
N ILE A 272 23.50 -26.63 43.32
CA ILE A 272 22.66 -26.92 42.14
C ILE A 272 21.19 -26.64 42.50
N LYS A 273 20.75 -27.13 43.66
CA LYS A 273 19.38 -26.96 44.12
C LYS A 273 19.06 -25.50 44.40
N ALA A 274 19.95 -24.80 45.12
CA ALA A 274 19.77 -23.38 45.40
C ALA A 274 19.70 -22.52 44.13
N PHE A 275 20.49 -22.86 43.11
CA PHE A 275 20.44 -22.17 41.83
C PHE A 275 19.10 -22.36 41.11
N LEU A 276 18.60 -23.60 41.02
CA LEU A 276 17.30 -23.88 40.41
C LEU A 276 16.14 -23.22 41.18
N GLU A 277 16.20 -23.22 42.51
CA GLU A 277 15.20 -22.54 43.36
C GLU A 277 15.24 -21.01 43.11
N GLU A 278 16.41 -20.42 42.87
CA GLU A 278 16.54 -19.00 42.61
C GLU A 278 16.05 -18.61 41.21
N GLU A 279 16.33 -19.42 40.17
CA GLU A 279 15.75 -19.22 38.84
C GLU A 279 14.21 -19.23 38.91
N GLU A 280 13.64 -20.17 39.67
CA GLU A 280 12.21 -20.24 39.88
C GLU A 280 11.67 -19.01 40.64
N ASN A 281 12.40 -18.54 41.67
CA ASN A 281 12.02 -17.35 42.44
C ASN A 281 12.00 -16.08 41.57
N ILE A 282 12.97 -15.90 40.68
CA ILE A 282 13.04 -14.76 39.76
C ILE A 282 11.81 -14.76 38.84
N LEU A 283 11.53 -15.89 38.18
CA LEU A 283 10.39 -16.01 37.27
C LEU A 283 9.05 -15.85 37.99
N LYS A 284 8.94 -16.38 39.20
CA LYS A 284 7.77 -16.20 40.05
C LYS A 284 7.59 -14.74 40.46
N GLY A 285 8.68 -14.05 40.80
CA GLY A 285 8.69 -12.62 41.13
C GLY A 285 8.15 -11.75 40.00
N TYR A 286 8.53 -12.04 38.76
CA TYR A 286 8.01 -11.38 37.56
C TYR A 286 6.48 -11.53 37.42
N VAL A 287 5.96 -12.75 37.62
CA VAL A 287 4.52 -13.01 37.54
C VAL A 287 3.77 -12.36 38.69
N GLU A 288 4.32 -12.39 39.90
CA GLU A 288 3.75 -11.70 41.06
C GLU A 288 3.72 -10.19 40.87
N ARG A 289 4.74 -9.60 40.23
CA ARG A 289 4.75 -8.19 39.86
C ARG A 289 3.60 -7.84 38.92
N LEU A 290 3.45 -8.57 37.81
CA LEU A 290 2.34 -8.37 36.86
C LEU A 290 0.97 -8.50 37.54
N ARG A 291 0.83 -9.49 38.43
CA ARG A 291 -0.39 -9.69 39.22
C ARG A 291 -0.64 -8.56 40.21
N SER A 292 0.40 -8.04 40.87
CA SER A 292 0.28 -6.94 41.85
C SER A 292 -0.23 -5.65 41.21
N VAL A 293 0.12 -5.42 39.95
CA VAL A 293 -0.32 -4.29 39.14
C VAL A 293 -1.75 -4.51 38.59
N GLY A 294 -2.27 -5.73 38.69
CA GLY A 294 -3.61 -6.11 38.28
C GLY A 294 -3.73 -6.50 36.80
N ALA A 295 -2.63 -6.82 36.13
CA ALA A 295 -2.66 -7.34 34.76
C ALA A 295 -3.34 -8.73 34.74
N ASN A 296 -4.25 -8.93 33.81
CA ASN A 296 -4.90 -10.22 33.56
C ASN A 296 -4.62 -10.76 32.15
N VAL A 297 -4.02 -9.95 31.28
CA VAL A 297 -3.51 -10.34 29.96
C VAL A 297 -2.07 -9.84 29.82
N VAL A 298 -1.18 -10.66 29.27
CA VAL A 298 0.22 -10.33 29.01
C VAL A 298 0.56 -10.66 27.57
N LEU A 299 1.04 -9.67 26.82
CA LEU A 299 1.47 -9.83 25.43
C LEU A 299 2.94 -9.40 25.36
N THR A 300 3.83 -10.31 24.97
CA THR A 300 5.26 -10.02 24.83
C THR A 300 5.78 -10.28 23.42
N THR A 301 6.72 -9.44 22.97
CA THR A 301 7.47 -9.65 21.72
C THR A 301 8.45 -10.83 21.81
N LYS A 302 8.85 -11.21 23.02
CA LYS A 302 9.89 -12.21 23.28
C LYS A 302 9.28 -13.54 23.77
N GLY A 303 10.13 -14.42 24.28
CA GLY A 303 9.70 -15.71 24.85
C GLY A 303 9.13 -15.59 26.26
N ILE A 304 8.52 -16.68 26.70
CA ILE A 304 8.04 -16.89 28.07
C ILE A 304 8.47 -18.31 28.44
N ASP A 305 9.25 -18.43 29.51
CA ASP A 305 9.72 -19.70 30.06
C ASP A 305 8.56 -20.58 30.55
N ASP A 306 8.71 -21.90 30.53
CA ASP A 306 7.65 -22.84 30.94
C ASP A 306 7.29 -22.70 32.42
N ILE A 307 8.26 -22.37 33.29
CA ILE A 307 8.00 -22.09 34.71
C ILE A 307 7.13 -20.82 34.84
N ALA A 308 7.46 -19.77 34.10
CA ALA A 308 6.67 -18.54 34.07
C ALA A 308 5.26 -18.78 33.52
N GLN A 309 5.12 -19.61 32.47
CA GLN A 309 3.81 -20.01 31.94
C GLN A 309 2.95 -20.73 32.98
N TYR A 310 3.54 -21.63 33.76
CA TYR A 310 2.84 -22.32 34.86
C TYR A 310 2.33 -21.33 35.91
N TYR A 311 3.16 -20.39 36.34
CA TYR A 311 2.77 -19.37 37.32
C TYR A 311 1.72 -18.41 36.78
N LEU A 312 1.81 -17.98 35.51
CA LEU A 312 0.79 -17.16 34.85
C LEU A 312 -0.55 -17.88 34.77
N ALA A 313 -0.55 -19.18 34.41
CA ALA A 313 -1.76 -20.00 34.38
C ALA A 313 -2.40 -20.12 35.77
N LYS A 314 -1.59 -20.35 36.81
CA LYS A 314 -2.05 -20.41 38.21
C LYS A 314 -2.60 -19.07 38.71
N ALA A 315 -2.06 -17.96 38.22
CA ALA A 315 -2.55 -16.61 38.50
C ALA A 315 -3.82 -16.26 37.70
N GLY A 316 -4.22 -17.08 36.73
CA GLY A 316 -5.35 -16.81 35.85
C GLY A 316 -5.07 -15.70 34.83
N ILE A 317 -3.81 -15.53 34.44
CA ILE A 317 -3.38 -14.52 33.47
C ILE A 317 -3.26 -15.17 32.09
N LEU A 318 -3.92 -14.60 31.08
CA LEU A 318 -3.77 -15.02 29.68
C LEU A 318 -2.46 -14.46 29.14
N ALA A 319 -1.59 -15.31 28.59
CA ALA A 319 -0.33 -14.87 28.02
C ALA A 319 -0.13 -15.29 26.56
N VAL A 320 0.42 -14.40 25.76
CA VAL A 320 0.83 -14.64 24.37
C VAL A 320 2.29 -14.21 24.21
N ARG A 321 3.11 -15.09 23.64
CA ARG A 321 4.55 -14.87 23.41
C ARG A 321 4.87 -14.68 21.94
N ARG A 322 6.02 -14.05 21.64
CA ARG A 322 6.54 -13.84 20.29
C ARG A 322 5.54 -13.12 19.38
N VAL A 323 4.87 -12.12 19.93
CA VAL A 323 4.00 -11.21 19.17
C VAL A 323 4.88 -10.31 18.30
N LYS A 324 4.46 -10.02 17.06
CA LYS A 324 5.23 -9.11 16.20
C LYS A 324 5.27 -7.73 16.85
N ARG A 325 6.41 -7.04 16.74
CA ARG A 325 6.55 -5.69 17.30
C ARG A 325 5.53 -4.70 16.71
N SER A 326 5.28 -4.79 15.41
CA SER A 326 4.25 -3.98 14.73
C SER A 326 2.84 -4.20 15.29
N ASP A 327 2.51 -5.43 15.68
CA ASP A 327 1.21 -5.73 16.32
C ASP A 327 1.13 -5.14 17.74
N ILE A 328 2.25 -5.14 18.49
CA ILE A 328 2.32 -4.51 19.81
C ILE A 328 2.17 -2.98 19.71
N GLU A 329 2.80 -2.34 18.74
CA GLU A 329 2.67 -0.89 18.51
C GLU A 329 1.21 -0.51 18.18
N LYS A 330 0.52 -1.33 17.38
CA LYS A 330 -0.92 -1.20 17.15
C LYS A 330 -1.75 -1.48 18.42
N LEU A 331 -1.38 -2.46 19.24
CA LEU A 331 -2.04 -2.74 20.53
C LEU A 331 -1.92 -1.57 21.51
N VAL A 332 -0.77 -0.89 21.54
CA VAL A 332 -0.56 0.34 22.33
C VAL A 332 -1.61 1.39 21.90
N ARG A 333 -1.76 1.62 20.59
CA ARG A 333 -2.74 2.56 20.03
C ARG A 333 -4.19 2.15 20.27
N ALA A 334 -4.50 0.85 20.18
CA ALA A 334 -5.84 0.34 20.37
C ALA A 334 -6.27 0.37 21.85
N THR A 335 -5.41 -0.09 22.75
CA THR A 335 -5.74 -0.33 24.17
C THR A 335 -5.41 0.86 25.08
N GLY A 336 -4.58 1.79 24.61
CA GLY A 336 -4.09 2.94 25.38
C GLY A 336 -3.00 2.60 26.41
N GLY A 337 -2.49 1.37 26.41
CA GLY A 337 -1.38 0.95 27.27
C GLY A 337 -0.04 1.51 26.79
N ARG A 338 1.02 1.31 27.58
CA ARG A 338 2.39 1.68 27.23
C ARG A 338 3.24 0.42 27.02
N LEU A 339 4.11 0.45 26.02
CA LEU A 339 5.11 -0.60 25.85
C LEU A 339 6.17 -0.50 26.95
N VAL A 340 6.34 -1.57 27.71
CA VAL A 340 7.31 -1.64 28.81
C VAL A 340 8.44 -2.59 28.43
N THR A 341 9.69 -2.14 28.61
CA THR A 341 10.90 -2.90 28.29
C THR A 341 11.48 -3.66 29.47
N ASN A 342 11.05 -3.37 30.69
CA ASN A 342 11.47 -4.07 31.90
C ASN A 342 10.27 -4.38 32.79
N ILE A 343 10.10 -5.64 33.16
CA ILE A 343 8.95 -6.13 33.93
C ILE A 343 8.87 -5.53 35.34
N GLU A 344 10.00 -5.13 35.93
CA GLU A 344 10.04 -4.53 37.26
C GLU A 344 9.38 -3.15 37.29
N ASP A 345 9.55 -2.40 36.19
CA ASP A 345 9.08 -1.02 36.01
C ASP A 345 7.59 -0.92 35.67
N VAL A 346 6.91 -2.06 35.45
CA VAL A 346 5.49 -2.07 35.07
C VAL A 346 4.64 -1.42 36.16
N MET A 347 3.90 -0.37 35.80
CA MET A 347 2.95 0.31 36.68
C MET A 347 1.51 0.12 36.22
N GLU A 348 0.54 0.43 37.09
CA GLU A 348 -0.89 0.28 36.74
C GLU A 348 -1.29 1.25 35.62
N SER A 349 -0.60 2.39 35.52
CA SER A 349 -0.78 3.37 34.45
C SER A 349 -0.31 2.89 33.08
N ASP A 350 0.54 1.86 33.01
CA ASP A 350 1.06 1.34 31.74
C ASP A 350 0.12 0.29 31.13
N LEU A 351 -0.86 -0.20 31.89
CA LEU A 351 -1.77 -1.24 31.43
C LEU A 351 -2.79 -0.69 30.42
N GLY A 352 -2.90 -1.38 29.29
CA GLY A 352 -3.95 -1.16 28.32
C GLY A 352 -5.29 -1.74 28.78
N TYR A 353 -6.38 -1.26 28.22
CA TYR A 353 -7.73 -1.77 28.50
C TYR A 353 -8.43 -2.27 27.24
N ALA A 354 -9.02 -3.46 27.33
CA ALA A 354 -9.94 -4.00 26.34
C ALA A 354 -11.15 -4.65 27.02
N GLY A 355 -12.35 -4.49 26.46
CA GLY A 355 -13.55 -5.10 27.03
C GLY A 355 -13.54 -6.63 26.94
N LEU A 356 -12.92 -7.19 25.91
CA LEU A 356 -12.83 -8.64 25.70
C LEU A 356 -11.48 -9.02 25.10
N VAL A 357 -10.81 -10.01 25.70
CA VAL A 357 -9.68 -10.73 25.07
C VAL A 357 -10.03 -12.20 25.01
N GLU A 358 -10.04 -12.78 23.82
CA GLU A 358 -10.49 -14.15 23.60
C GLU A 358 -9.65 -14.88 22.55
N GLU A 359 -9.24 -16.11 22.86
CA GLU A 359 -8.72 -17.05 21.86
C GLU A 359 -9.89 -17.67 21.10
N ARG A 360 -10.00 -17.39 19.81
CA ARG A 360 -10.99 -17.99 18.93
C ARG A 360 -10.31 -18.79 17.84
N ARG A 361 -10.97 -19.86 17.41
CA ARG A 361 -10.56 -20.61 16.22
C ARG A 361 -11.22 -20.01 14.99
N VAL A 362 -10.42 -19.68 13.99
CA VAL A 362 -10.87 -19.14 12.71
C VAL A 362 -10.27 -19.99 11.61
N GLY A 363 -11.11 -20.76 10.92
CA GLY A 363 -10.64 -21.86 10.08
C GLY A 363 -9.98 -22.94 10.94
N ASP A 364 -8.73 -23.28 10.62
CA ASP A 364 -7.98 -24.31 11.33
C ASP A 364 -7.02 -23.81 12.39
N GLU A 365 -6.86 -22.50 12.51
CA GLU A 365 -5.88 -21.88 13.40
C GLU A 365 -6.58 -21.14 14.54
N LYS A 366 -5.88 -21.04 15.68
CA LYS A 366 -6.34 -20.22 16.81
C LYS A 366 -5.64 -18.88 16.78
N MET A 367 -6.41 -17.84 17.05
CA MET A 367 -5.94 -16.47 17.13
C MET A 367 -6.51 -15.81 18.37
N VAL A 368 -5.79 -14.82 18.89
CA VAL A 368 -6.25 -14.02 20.03
C VAL A 368 -6.83 -12.71 19.52
N PHE A 369 -8.09 -12.47 19.87
CA PHE A 369 -8.84 -11.26 19.55
C PHE A 369 -8.80 -10.32 20.75
N VAL A 370 -8.37 -9.08 20.54
CA VAL A 370 -8.46 -7.99 21.51
C VAL A 370 -9.54 -7.03 21.01
N GLU A 371 -10.69 -7.00 21.69
CA GLU A 371 -11.91 -6.33 21.23
C GLU A 371 -12.49 -5.39 22.31
N ASN A 372 -13.38 -4.50 21.88
CA ASN A 372 -14.09 -3.55 22.74
C ASN A 372 -13.12 -2.62 23.50
N CYS A 373 -12.09 -2.14 22.80
CA CYS A 373 -11.26 -1.05 23.29
C CYS A 373 -12.09 0.25 23.38
N LYS A 374 -11.78 1.14 24.32
CA LYS A 374 -12.60 2.35 24.58
C LYS A 374 -12.64 3.31 23.40
N ASN A 375 -11.48 3.59 22.82
CA ASN A 375 -11.35 4.40 21.61
C ASN A 375 -10.12 3.91 20.83
N PRO A 376 -10.26 2.81 20.07
CA PRO A 376 -9.14 2.21 19.38
C PRO A 376 -8.65 3.15 18.29
N ARG A 377 -7.43 3.66 18.45
CA ARG A 377 -6.71 4.40 17.39
C ARG A 377 -6.00 3.46 16.41
N ALA A 378 -6.15 2.17 16.61
CA ALA A 378 -5.73 1.12 15.68
C ALA A 378 -6.81 0.02 15.65
N VAL A 379 -7.11 -0.48 14.46
CA VAL A 379 -8.17 -1.45 14.20
C VAL A 379 -7.63 -2.59 13.34
N SER A 380 -8.33 -3.71 13.29
CA SER A 380 -7.95 -4.84 12.43
C SER A 380 -9.09 -5.21 11.49
N ILE A 381 -8.75 -5.53 10.25
CA ILE A 381 -9.65 -6.16 9.30
C ILE A 381 -9.20 -7.60 9.12
N LEU A 382 -10.05 -8.54 9.52
CA LEU A 382 -9.83 -9.97 9.32
C LEU A 382 -10.47 -10.38 8.00
N ILE A 383 -9.65 -10.62 6.98
CA ILE A 383 -10.09 -11.06 5.66
C ILE A 383 -10.24 -12.57 5.64
N ARG A 384 -11.41 -13.02 5.17
CA ARG A 384 -11.79 -14.42 4.98
C ARG A 384 -12.03 -14.68 3.51
N GLY A 385 -11.82 -15.91 3.05
CA GLY A 385 -12.05 -16.23 1.65
C GLY A 385 -11.74 -17.69 1.33
N GLY A 386 -12.38 -18.22 0.29
CA GLY A 386 -12.34 -19.66 0.00
C GLY A 386 -10.94 -20.20 -0.35
N PHE A 387 -10.12 -19.39 -1.01
CA PHE A 387 -8.77 -19.75 -1.45
C PHE A 387 -7.79 -18.63 -1.12
N GLU A 388 -6.55 -18.97 -0.80
CA GLU A 388 -5.49 -18.03 -0.41
C GLU A 388 -5.30 -16.90 -1.44
N ARG A 389 -5.19 -17.25 -2.74
CA ARG A 389 -5.03 -16.27 -3.82
C ARG A 389 -6.16 -15.24 -3.90
N LEU A 390 -7.39 -15.64 -3.58
CA LEU A 390 -8.53 -14.71 -3.55
C LEU A 390 -8.45 -13.78 -2.34
N VAL A 391 -7.92 -14.28 -1.22
CA VAL A 391 -7.70 -13.48 0.00
C VAL A 391 -6.58 -12.48 -0.21
N ASP A 392 -5.49 -12.87 -0.89
CA ASP A 392 -4.39 -11.96 -1.23
C ASP A 392 -4.86 -10.83 -2.16
N GLU A 393 -5.70 -11.14 -3.16
CA GLU A 393 -6.27 -10.11 -4.03
C GLU A 393 -7.31 -9.24 -3.30
N ALA A 394 -8.08 -9.82 -2.38
CA ALA A 394 -8.98 -9.05 -1.52
C ALA A 394 -8.22 -8.11 -0.56
N GLU A 395 -7.06 -8.53 -0.06
CA GLU A 395 -6.15 -7.69 0.75
C GLU A 395 -5.68 -6.48 -0.05
N ARG A 396 -5.17 -6.68 -1.27
CA ARG A 396 -4.73 -5.58 -2.14
C ARG A 396 -5.86 -4.59 -2.43
N ASN A 397 -7.01 -5.09 -2.86
CA ASN A 397 -8.19 -4.25 -3.14
C ASN A 397 -8.62 -3.42 -1.92
N LEU A 398 -8.48 -3.99 -0.73
CA LEU A 398 -8.82 -3.31 0.51
C LEU A 398 -7.76 -2.26 0.87
N ILE A 399 -6.47 -2.52 0.64
CA ILE A 399 -5.39 -1.55 0.82
C ILE A 399 -5.61 -0.34 -0.09
N ASP A 400 -5.91 -0.55 -1.36
CA ASP A 400 -6.20 0.55 -2.30
C ASP A 400 -7.40 1.38 -1.80
N ALA A 401 -8.48 0.70 -1.39
CA ALA A 401 -9.66 1.37 -0.86
C ALA A 401 -9.39 2.13 0.46
N LEU A 402 -8.52 1.61 1.33
CA LEU A 402 -8.10 2.28 2.55
C LEU A 402 -7.25 3.51 2.23
N SER A 403 -6.33 3.41 1.28
CA SER A 403 -5.41 4.49 0.86
C SER A 403 -6.19 5.66 0.26
N VAL A 404 -7.05 5.37 -0.72
CA VAL A 404 -7.88 6.41 -1.36
C VAL A 404 -8.80 7.10 -0.33
N VAL A 405 -9.37 6.37 0.63
CA VAL A 405 -10.19 6.99 1.69
C VAL A 405 -9.33 7.80 2.66
N SER A 406 -8.11 7.36 2.95
CA SER A 406 -7.13 8.10 3.73
C SER A 406 -6.82 9.44 3.07
N ASP A 407 -6.50 9.43 1.78
CA ASP A 407 -6.16 10.62 1.00
C ASP A 407 -7.24 11.69 1.09
N ILE A 408 -8.52 11.31 1.00
CA ILE A 408 -9.64 12.25 1.11
C ILE A 408 -9.83 12.80 2.53
N VAL A 409 -9.51 11.99 3.54
CA VAL A 409 -9.56 12.46 4.93
C VAL A 409 -8.48 13.50 5.17
N GLU A 410 -7.29 13.32 4.59
CA GLU A 410 -6.19 14.29 4.69
C GLU A 410 -6.46 15.53 3.81
N GLU A 411 -6.66 15.31 2.51
CA GLU A 411 -6.98 16.29 1.47
C GLU A 411 -8.42 16.10 0.92
N PRO A 412 -9.42 16.83 1.42
CA PRO A 412 -10.83 16.56 1.15
C PRO A 412 -11.30 17.14 -0.19
N PHE A 413 -10.68 16.68 -1.26
CA PHE A 413 -10.99 17.05 -2.63
C PHE A 413 -11.22 15.78 -3.46
N ILE A 414 -11.95 15.94 -4.56
CA ILE A 414 -12.17 14.89 -5.55
C ILE A 414 -12.18 15.47 -6.96
N VAL A 415 -12.00 14.59 -7.92
CA VAL A 415 -12.08 14.88 -9.35
C VAL A 415 -12.90 13.82 -10.11
N PRO A 416 -13.47 14.15 -11.28
CA PRO A 416 -14.18 13.15 -12.09
C PRO A 416 -13.20 12.15 -12.72
N GLY A 417 -13.50 10.86 -12.57
CA GLY A 417 -12.67 9.79 -13.14
C GLY A 417 -12.94 9.53 -14.62
N GLY A 418 -12.64 8.31 -15.07
CA GLY A 418 -13.01 7.84 -16.41
C GLY A 418 -12.35 8.60 -17.58
N GLY A 419 -11.18 9.18 -17.33
CA GLY A 419 -10.43 9.97 -18.31
C GLY A 419 -10.89 11.41 -18.47
N ALA A 420 -11.84 11.90 -17.66
CA ALA A 420 -12.37 13.26 -17.77
C ALA A 420 -11.30 14.31 -17.44
N CYS A 421 -10.55 14.09 -16.35
CA CYS A 421 -9.46 14.97 -15.93
C CYS A 421 -8.38 15.11 -17.00
N GLU A 422 -7.94 14.00 -17.57
CA GLU A 422 -6.89 13.97 -18.58
C GLU A 422 -7.29 14.71 -19.86
N VAL A 423 -8.56 14.60 -20.27
CA VAL A 423 -9.05 15.33 -21.45
C VAL A 423 -9.15 16.83 -21.17
N GLU A 424 -9.67 17.24 -20.02
CA GLU A 424 -9.77 18.66 -19.68
C GLU A 424 -8.37 19.29 -19.56
N VAL A 425 -7.44 18.64 -18.87
CA VAL A 425 -6.08 19.18 -18.75
C VAL A 425 -5.33 19.16 -20.09
N ALA A 426 -5.56 18.17 -20.96
CA ALA A 426 -5.03 18.16 -22.32
C ALA A 426 -5.56 19.34 -23.15
N LYS A 427 -6.87 19.64 -23.06
CA LYS A 427 -7.49 20.81 -23.70
C LYS A 427 -6.83 22.11 -23.23
N ILE A 428 -6.68 22.29 -21.91
CA ILE A 428 -6.04 23.48 -21.35
C ILE A 428 -4.60 23.61 -21.85
N VAL A 429 -3.80 22.55 -21.79
CA VAL A 429 -2.41 22.57 -22.28
C VAL A 429 -2.34 22.95 -23.77
N ARG A 430 -3.27 22.49 -24.62
CA ARG A 430 -3.37 22.90 -26.03
C ARG A 430 -3.76 24.36 -26.21
N GLN A 431 -4.68 24.87 -25.40
CA GLN A 431 -5.03 26.30 -25.44
C GLN A 431 -3.85 27.19 -25.02
N TYR A 432 -3.02 26.72 -24.08
CA TYR A 432 -1.77 27.38 -23.71
C TYR A 432 -0.69 27.24 -24.77
N SER A 433 -0.57 26.08 -25.44
CA SER A 433 0.40 25.88 -26.51
C SER A 433 0.21 26.88 -27.65
N ALA A 434 -1.04 27.16 -28.04
CA ALA A 434 -1.35 28.15 -29.07
C ALA A 434 -0.87 29.58 -28.74
N LYS A 435 -0.66 29.89 -27.46
CA LYS A 435 -0.13 31.19 -26.99
C LYS A 435 1.40 31.20 -26.92
N ILE A 436 2.00 30.03 -26.71
CA ILE A 436 3.45 29.85 -26.58
C ILE A 436 4.00 29.55 -27.98
N GLY A 437 4.54 30.56 -28.67
CA GLY A 437 5.21 30.34 -29.95
C GLY A 437 6.55 29.60 -29.82
N GLY A 438 7.07 29.11 -30.95
CA GLY A 438 8.42 28.55 -31.05
C GLY A 438 8.51 27.04 -30.84
N ARG A 439 9.71 26.53 -30.52
CA ARG A 439 9.95 25.08 -30.40
C ARG A 439 9.32 24.45 -29.16
N GLU A 440 9.09 25.24 -28.12
CA GLU A 440 8.41 24.78 -26.90
C GLU A 440 6.93 24.45 -27.15
N GLN A 441 6.29 25.10 -28.14
CA GLN A 441 4.91 24.80 -28.54
C GLN A 441 4.71 23.29 -28.80
N TYR A 442 5.64 22.69 -29.55
CA TYR A 442 5.58 21.28 -29.89
C TYR A 442 5.69 20.37 -28.66
N ALA A 443 6.42 20.80 -27.63
CA ALA A 443 6.52 20.04 -26.38
C ALA A 443 5.21 20.10 -25.58
N PHE A 444 4.51 21.23 -25.58
CA PHE A 444 3.18 21.33 -24.98
C PHE A 444 2.15 20.47 -25.71
N GLU A 445 2.14 20.50 -27.05
CA GLU A 445 1.24 19.66 -27.84
C GLU A 445 1.50 18.16 -27.62
N ALA A 446 2.78 17.76 -27.58
CA ALA A 446 3.20 16.40 -27.26
C ALA A 446 2.73 15.97 -25.85
N PHE A 447 2.90 16.84 -24.84
CA PHE A 447 2.43 16.58 -23.49
C PHE A 447 0.90 16.38 -23.46
N ALA A 448 0.14 17.26 -24.12
CA ALA A 448 -1.32 17.13 -24.21
C ALA A 448 -1.78 15.86 -24.90
N ASN A 449 -1.08 15.41 -25.95
CA ASN A 449 -1.39 14.16 -26.62
C ASN A 449 -1.10 12.93 -25.75
N ALA A 450 -0.04 13.00 -24.92
CA ALA A 450 0.30 11.92 -24.00
C ALA A 450 -0.77 11.71 -22.93
N LEU A 451 -1.38 12.80 -22.40
CA LEU A 451 -2.45 12.70 -21.40
C LEU A 451 -3.66 11.89 -21.87
N GLU A 452 -4.02 12.02 -23.15
CA GLU A 452 -5.16 11.29 -23.72
C GLU A 452 -4.92 9.79 -23.89
N VAL A 453 -3.73 9.27 -23.54
CA VAL A 453 -3.49 7.82 -23.49
C VAL A 453 -4.44 7.13 -22.53
N VAL A 454 -4.79 7.77 -21.40
CA VAL A 454 -5.65 7.19 -20.36
C VAL A 454 -7.06 6.91 -20.89
N PRO A 455 -7.83 7.92 -21.36
CA PRO A 455 -9.15 7.67 -21.95
C PRO A 455 -9.07 6.75 -23.19
N LYS A 456 -7.99 6.86 -23.98
CA LYS A 456 -7.80 5.97 -25.14
C LYS A 456 -7.69 4.51 -24.70
N THR A 457 -6.86 4.21 -23.70
CA THR A 457 -6.66 2.85 -23.19
C THR A 457 -7.91 2.32 -22.49
N LEU A 458 -8.66 3.18 -21.78
CA LEU A 458 -9.98 2.80 -21.23
C LEU A 458 -10.96 2.35 -22.32
N ALA A 459 -11.00 3.06 -23.45
CA ALA A 459 -11.83 2.69 -24.60
C ALA A 459 -11.35 1.39 -25.26
N GLU A 460 -10.04 1.23 -25.46
CA GLU A 460 -9.43 0.03 -26.06
C GLU A 460 -9.71 -1.22 -25.22
N ASN A 461 -9.53 -1.15 -23.89
CA ASN A 461 -9.81 -2.28 -22.99
C ASN A 461 -11.31 -2.63 -22.94
N ALA A 462 -12.18 -1.65 -23.16
CA ALA A 462 -13.62 -1.87 -23.27
C ALA A 462 -14.06 -2.42 -24.65
N GLY A 463 -13.13 -2.56 -25.61
CA GLY A 463 -13.42 -3.00 -26.98
C GLY A 463 -14.17 -1.96 -27.82
N LEU A 464 -14.06 -0.69 -27.45
CA LEU A 464 -14.69 0.44 -28.15
C LEU A 464 -13.74 1.03 -29.20
N ASP A 465 -14.27 1.76 -30.17
CA ASP A 465 -13.45 2.54 -31.08
C ASP A 465 -12.89 3.78 -30.37
N ALA A 466 -11.61 3.74 -30.05
CA ALA A 466 -10.96 4.80 -29.29
C ALA A 466 -10.89 6.13 -30.05
N ILE A 467 -10.91 6.13 -31.39
CA ILE A 467 -10.90 7.36 -32.19
C ILE A 467 -12.22 8.09 -32.03
N ASP A 468 -13.33 7.37 -32.16
CA ASP A 468 -14.67 7.93 -32.03
C ASP A 468 -14.89 8.50 -30.63
N ILE A 469 -14.52 7.73 -29.58
CA ILE A 469 -14.68 8.15 -28.19
C ILE A 469 -13.85 9.39 -27.86
N ILE A 470 -12.57 9.44 -28.25
CA ILE A 470 -11.72 10.62 -28.00
C ILE A 470 -12.24 11.84 -28.75
N THR A 471 -12.76 11.66 -29.96
CA THR A 471 -13.34 12.76 -30.74
C THR A 471 -14.60 13.30 -30.07
N GLU A 472 -15.48 12.41 -29.60
CA GLU A 472 -16.69 12.79 -28.84
C GLU A 472 -16.33 13.51 -27.53
N LEU A 473 -15.38 12.98 -26.76
CA LEU A 473 -14.91 13.60 -25.52
C LEU A 473 -14.41 15.02 -25.76
N ARG A 474 -13.50 15.20 -26.73
CA ARG A 474 -12.97 16.53 -27.07
C ARG A 474 -14.09 17.50 -27.46
N GLN A 475 -15.06 17.03 -28.25
CA GLN A 475 -16.21 17.85 -28.64
C GLN A 475 -17.03 18.28 -27.41
N VAL A 476 -17.32 17.37 -26.49
CA VAL A 476 -18.08 17.66 -25.27
C VAL A 476 -17.33 18.65 -24.37
N HIS A 477 -16.03 18.46 -24.18
CA HIS A 477 -15.19 19.34 -23.35
C HIS A 477 -15.05 20.74 -23.93
N GLU A 478 -15.08 20.90 -25.25
CA GLU A 478 -14.98 22.21 -25.90
C GLU A 478 -16.34 22.91 -26.02
N SER A 479 -17.44 22.17 -26.18
CA SER A 479 -18.77 22.73 -26.44
C SER A 479 -19.59 23.04 -25.19
N LYS A 480 -19.26 22.43 -24.04
CA LYS A 480 -19.99 22.62 -22.78
C LYS A 480 -19.11 23.30 -21.73
N ASP A 481 -19.68 24.26 -21.00
CA ASP A 481 -19.02 24.92 -19.87
C ASP A 481 -18.74 23.95 -18.71
N ASP A 482 -19.56 22.91 -18.55
CA ASP A 482 -19.40 21.82 -17.59
C ASP A 482 -18.79 20.56 -18.20
N GLY A 483 -18.15 20.69 -19.36
CA GLY A 483 -17.56 19.58 -20.12
C GLY A 483 -16.51 18.78 -19.34
N TRP A 484 -15.79 19.43 -18.41
CA TRP A 484 -14.77 18.81 -17.54
C TRP A 484 -15.28 17.66 -16.66
N LYS A 485 -16.60 17.51 -16.50
CA LYS A 485 -17.23 16.43 -15.74
C LYS A 485 -17.40 15.15 -16.56
N TYR A 486 -17.26 15.24 -17.88
CA TYR A 486 -17.62 14.17 -18.78
C TYR A 486 -16.44 13.24 -19.05
N GLY A 487 -16.64 11.94 -18.87
CA GLY A 487 -15.63 10.92 -19.11
C GLY A 487 -16.21 9.74 -19.89
N ILE A 488 -15.44 8.67 -20.01
CA ILE A 488 -15.86 7.44 -20.70
C ILE A 488 -16.57 6.53 -19.71
N ASN A 489 -17.85 6.28 -19.96
CA ASN A 489 -18.52 5.15 -19.33
C ASN A 489 -18.25 3.87 -20.14
N VAL A 490 -17.25 3.09 -19.70
CA VAL A 490 -16.82 1.85 -20.38
C VAL A 490 -17.88 0.75 -20.43
N PHE A 491 -18.92 0.82 -19.59
CA PHE A 491 -20.01 -0.18 -19.60
C PHE A 491 -21.08 0.13 -20.64
N THR A 492 -21.37 1.40 -20.88
CA THR A 492 -22.35 1.84 -21.88
C THR A 492 -21.72 2.18 -23.23
N GLY A 493 -20.40 2.42 -23.24
CA GLY A 493 -19.64 2.84 -24.41
C GLY A 493 -19.93 4.27 -24.85
N LYS A 494 -20.34 5.15 -23.93
CA LYS A 494 -20.73 6.54 -24.23
C LYS A 494 -20.06 7.53 -23.30
N VAL A 495 -19.90 8.76 -23.79
CA VAL A 495 -19.49 9.90 -22.97
C VAL A 495 -20.62 10.29 -22.03
N SER A 496 -20.34 10.33 -20.73
CA SER A 496 -21.33 10.59 -19.66
C SER A 496 -20.75 11.49 -18.58
N ASP A 497 -21.60 12.14 -17.80
CA ASP A 497 -21.18 12.90 -16.61
C ASP A 497 -20.73 11.93 -15.51
N MET A 498 -19.44 11.94 -15.17
CA MET A 498 -18.83 11.00 -14.23
C MET A 498 -19.24 11.29 -12.79
N ILE A 499 -19.47 12.56 -12.45
CA ILE A 499 -19.93 12.96 -11.11
C ILE A 499 -21.36 12.46 -10.89
N ALA A 500 -22.22 12.60 -11.90
CA ALA A 500 -23.59 12.09 -11.82
C ALA A 500 -23.66 10.56 -11.74
N LEU A 501 -22.62 9.87 -12.22
CA LEU A 501 -22.48 8.41 -12.15
C LEU A 501 -21.72 7.93 -10.91
N ASP A 502 -21.32 8.84 -10.02
CA ASP A 502 -20.50 8.54 -8.84
C ASP A 502 -19.15 7.87 -9.17
N ILE A 503 -18.60 8.16 -10.36
CA ILE A 503 -17.26 7.73 -10.79
C ILE A 503 -16.29 8.88 -10.51
N ILE A 504 -15.66 8.82 -9.36
CA ILE A 504 -14.88 9.91 -8.77
C ILE A 504 -13.60 9.37 -8.14
N GLU A 505 -12.55 10.16 -8.25
CA GLU A 505 -11.20 9.85 -7.80
C GLU A 505 -10.73 10.96 -6.83
N PRO A 506 -9.85 10.66 -5.87
CA PRO A 506 -9.32 11.63 -4.91
C PRO A 506 -8.51 12.75 -5.58
#